data_AF-A0A066U2M0-F1
#
_entry.id   AF-A0A066U2M0-F1
#
_cell.length_a   1.000
_cell.length_b   1.000
_cell.length_c   1.000
_cell.angle_alpha   90.00
_cell.angle_beta   90.00
_cell.angle_gamma   90.00
#
_symmetry.space_group_name_H-M   'P 1'
#
loop_
_entity.id
_entity.type
_entity.pdbx_description
1 polymer ?
#
loop_
_entity_poly.entity_id
_entity_poly.type
_entity_poly.pdbx_seq_one_letter_code
_entity_poly.pdbx_strand_id
1 'polypeptide(L)'
;MAIAGQPVFAGVYLSGDYDGLRLHATGADVVTSLGYLQLIAAIVVWARLRRAWPFLATAAVVAAETVQYFAGLDGALWLHLPLGVLTVAGLVTLVVALWRRPPEVVDA
;
A
#
# COMPACT_ATOMS: atom_id res chain seq x y z
N MET A 1 8.48 -4.10 -4.00
CA MET A 1 9.42 -3.63 -2.96
C MET A 1 9.46 -2.11 -2.80
N ALA A 2 8.57 -1.35 -3.44
CA ALA A 2 8.49 0.12 -3.24
C ALA A 2 7.86 0.50 -1.88
N ILE A 3 6.74 -0.14 -1.49
CA ILE A 3 6.05 0.09 -0.20
C ILE A 3 6.97 -0.12 1.01
N ALA A 4 7.79 -1.17 1.02
CA ALA A 4 8.65 -1.49 2.15
C ALA A 4 9.87 -0.55 2.29
N GLY A 5 10.27 0.12 1.20
CA GLY A 5 11.37 1.09 1.22
C GLY A 5 10.94 2.49 1.68
N GLN A 6 9.64 2.82 1.57
CA GLN A 6 9.08 4.12 1.95
C GLN A 6 9.41 4.55 3.40
N PRO A 7 9.31 3.68 4.42
CA PRO A 7 9.65 4.04 5.80
C PRO A 7 11.14 4.28 6.00
N VAL A 8 12.00 3.55 5.27
CA VAL A 8 13.45 3.70 5.36
C VAL A 8 13.87 5.06 4.79
N PHE A 9 13.37 5.42 3.61
CA PHE A 9 13.69 6.72 3.00
C PHE A 9 13.12 7.90 3.80
N ALA A 10 11.93 7.76 4.40
CA ALA A 10 11.38 8.74 5.33
C ALA A 10 12.26 8.90 6.57
N GLY A 11 12.75 7.79 7.15
CA GLY A 11 13.67 7.82 8.29
C GLY A 11 15.02 8.50 7.96
N VAL A 12 15.57 8.24 6.78
CA VAL A 12 16.79 8.90 6.27
C VAL A 12 16.58 10.41 6.14
N TYR A 13 15.44 10.84 5.58
CA TYR A 13 15.08 12.27 5.55
C TYR A 13 14.99 12.89 6.94
N LEU A 14 14.30 12.22 7.88
CA LEU A 14 14.17 12.70 9.26
C LEU A 14 15.51 12.73 10.02
N SER A 15 16.51 11.98 9.55
CA SER A 15 17.89 12.04 10.07
C SER A 15 18.73 13.20 9.51
N GLY A 16 18.15 14.00 8.60
CA GLY A 16 18.77 15.21 8.02
C GLY A 16 19.31 15.03 6.60
N ASP A 17 19.17 13.84 6.00
CA ASP A 17 19.61 13.58 4.64
C ASP A 17 18.47 13.82 3.63
N TYR A 18 18.54 14.97 2.96
CA TYR A 18 17.54 15.41 2.00
C TYR A 18 17.43 14.52 0.74
N ASP A 19 18.42 13.69 0.41
CA ASP A 19 18.28 12.72 -0.68
C ASP A 19 17.22 11.66 -0.35
N GLY A 20 17.02 11.36 0.94
CA GLY A 20 15.93 10.52 1.44
C GLY A 20 14.54 11.05 1.05
N LEU A 21 14.36 12.38 1.00
CA LEU A 21 13.09 12.99 0.62
C LEU A 21 12.76 12.74 -0.85
N ARG A 22 13.75 12.88 -1.74
CA ARG A 22 13.56 12.63 -3.18
C ARG A 22 13.25 11.16 -3.46
N LEU A 23 13.96 10.24 -2.80
CA LEU A 23 13.71 8.80 -2.91
C LEU A 23 12.35 8.41 -2.35
N HIS A 24 11.94 9.02 -1.23
CA HIS A 24 10.61 8.84 -0.65
C HIS A 24 9.52 9.30 -1.61
N ALA A 25 9.61 10.53 -2.13
CA ALA A 25 8.63 11.09 -3.08
C ALA A 25 8.53 10.25 -4.36
N THR A 26 9.66 9.90 -4.98
CA THR A 26 9.68 9.05 -6.18
C THR A 26 9.05 7.69 -5.91
N GLY A 27 9.33 7.10 -4.75
CA GLY A 27 8.72 5.83 -4.37
C GLY A 27 7.21 5.97 -4.11
N ALA A 28 6.73 7.09 -3.58
CA ALA A 28 5.30 7.35 -3.38
C ALA A 28 4.56 7.36 -4.73
N ASP A 29 5.08 8.07 -5.73
CA ASP A 29 4.52 8.12 -7.08
C ASP A 29 4.41 6.72 -7.72
N VAL A 30 5.46 5.91 -7.54
CA VAL A 30 5.50 4.53 -8.05
C VAL A 30 4.47 3.66 -7.33
N VAL A 31 4.39 3.72 -6.00
CA VAL A 31 3.40 2.92 -5.25
C VAL A 31 1.98 3.32 -5.66
N THR A 32 1.70 4.62 -5.78
CA THR A 32 0.35 5.09 -6.10
C THR A 32 -0.07 4.68 -7.50
N SER A 33 0.85 4.76 -8.45
CA SER A 33 0.63 4.26 -9.81
C SER A 33 0.34 2.74 -9.82
N LEU A 34 1.10 1.96 -9.05
CA LEU A 34 0.86 0.52 -8.91
C LEU A 34 -0.46 0.22 -8.18
N GLY A 35 -0.83 1.03 -7.19
CA GLY A 35 -2.10 0.93 -6.46
C GLY A 35 -3.30 1.08 -7.39
N TYR A 36 -3.28 2.06 -8.29
CA TYR A 36 -4.33 2.22 -9.30
C TYR A 36 -4.38 1.06 -10.29
N LEU A 37 -3.22 0.53 -10.74
CA LEU A 37 -3.19 -0.66 -11.58
C LEU A 37 -3.77 -1.88 -10.87
N GLN A 38 -3.46 -2.05 -9.57
CA GLN A 38 -4.04 -3.10 -8.74
C GLN A 38 -5.56 -2.95 -8.61
N LEU A 39 -6.07 -1.72 -8.46
CA LEU A 39 -7.51 -1.44 -8.42
C LEU A 39 -8.20 -1.87 -9.72
N ILE A 40 -7.62 -1.53 -10.87
CA ILE A 40 -8.13 -1.94 -12.18
C ILE A 40 -8.18 -3.48 -12.26
N ALA A 41 -7.11 -4.16 -11.88
CA ALA A 41 -7.06 -5.62 -11.86
C ALA A 41 -8.13 -6.22 -10.92
N ALA A 42 -8.32 -5.62 -9.74
CA ALA A 42 -9.32 -6.06 -8.76
C ALA A 42 -10.77 -5.87 -9.27
N ILE A 43 -11.04 -4.79 -10.02
CA ILE A 43 -12.33 -4.58 -10.72
C ILE A 43 -12.56 -5.68 -11.75
N VAL A 44 -11.55 -6.01 -12.57
CA VAL A 44 -11.66 -7.10 -13.57
C VAL A 44 -11.94 -8.45 -12.90
N VAL A 45 -11.24 -8.75 -11.79
CA VAL A 45 -11.45 -9.96 -11.00
C VAL A 45 -12.86 -10.01 -10.41
N TRP A 46 -13.35 -8.90 -9.87
CA TRP A 46 -14.72 -8.81 -9.35
C TRP A 46 -15.77 -9.01 -10.46
N ALA A 47 -15.59 -8.36 -11.61
CA ALA A 47 -16.49 -8.49 -12.74
C ALA A 47 -16.56 -9.93 -13.29
N ARG A 48 -15.43 -10.66 -13.31
CA ARG A 48 -15.35 -12.02 -13.84
C ARG A 48 -15.71 -13.11 -12.83
N LEU A 49 -15.28 -12.98 -11.58
CA LEU A 49 -15.38 -14.04 -10.57
C LEU A 49 -16.45 -13.76 -9.50
N ARG A 50 -17.06 -12.56 -9.53
CA ARG A 50 -18.09 -12.10 -8.56
C ARG A 50 -17.65 -12.18 -7.09
N ARG A 51 -16.36 -12.34 -6.82
CA ARG A 51 -15.77 -12.32 -5.48
C ARG A 51 -15.52 -10.86 -5.09
N ALA A 52 -16.30 -10.36 -4.13
CA ALA A 52 -16.24 -8.95 -3.71
C ALA A 52 -15.03 -8.63 -2.81
N TRP A 53 -14.53 -9.60 -2.03
CA TRP A 53 -13.50 -9.35 -1.04
C TRP A 53 -12.15 -8.85 -1.60
N PRO A 54 -11.62 -9.32 -2.76
CA PRO A 54 -10.36 -8.81 -3.31
C PRO A 54 -10.51 -7.36 -3.80
N PHE A 55 -11.68 -7.03 -4.34
CA PHE A 55 -12.03 -5.67 -4.75
C PHE A 55 -12.11 -4.74 -3.54
N LEU A 56 -12.85 -5.11 -2.50
CA LEU A 56 -12.98 -4.30 -1.28
C LEU A 56 -11.62 -4.11 -0.57
N ALA A 57 -10.81 -5.15 -0.48
CA ALA A 57 -9.47 -5.05 0.10
C ALA A 57 -8.56 -4.11 -0.70
N THR A 58 -8.59 -4.20 -2.03
CA THR A 58 -7.80 -3.32 -2.90
C THR A 58 -8.29 -1.88 -2.86
N ALA A 59 -9.60 -1.66 -2.86
CA ALA A 59 -10.19 -0.33 -2.75
C ALA A 59 -9.82 0.33 -1.41
N ALA A 60 -9.81 -0.43 -0.31
CA ALA A 60 -9.37 0.08 1.00
C ALA A 60 -7.89 0.48 1.00
N VAL A 61 -7.02 -0.31 0.38
CA VAL A 61 -5.58 0.01 0.25
C VAL A 61 -5.39 1.29 -0.56
N VAL A 62 -6.06 1.44 -1.70
CA VAL A 62 -5.95 2.63 -2.56
C VAL A 62 -6.48 3.87 -1.85
N ALA A 63 -7.59 3.75 -1.12
CA ALA A 63 -8.13 4.86 -0.34
C ALA A 63 -7.16 5.30 0.77
N ALA A 64 -6.61 4.35 1.52
CA ALA A 64 -5.62 4.64 2.57
C ALA A 64 -4.36 5.30 1.99
N GLU A 65 -3.87 4.79 0.86
CA GLU A 65 -2.72 5.35 0.16
C GLU A 65 -2.98 6.76 -0.38
N THR A 66 -4.17 7.00 -0.93
CA THR A 66 -4.54 8.33 -1.44
C THR A 66 -4.55 9.37 -0.32
N VAL A 67 -5.17 9.04 0.82
CA VAL A 67 -5.17 9.92 2.01
C VAL A 67 -3.73 10.14 2.51
N GLN A 68 -2.92 9.08 2.52
CA GLN A 68 -1.53 9.13 2.94
C GLN A 68 -0.67 10.04 2.06
N TYR A 69 -0.86 9.99 0.74
CA TYR A 69 -0.14 10.79 -0.24
C TYR A 69 -0.43 12.29 -0.03
N PHE A 70 -1.70 12.68 0.07
CA PHE A 70 -2.07 14.07 0.33
C PHE A 70 -1.60 14.56 1.70
N ALA A 71 -1.70 13.74 2.75
CA ALA A 71 -1.15 14.09 4.05
C ALA A 71 0.38 14.31 4.01
N GLY A 72 1.09 13.59 3.14
CA GLY A 72 2.52 13.79 2.89
C GLY A 72 2.82 15.10 2.18
N LEU A 73 2.05 15.44 1.12
CA LEU A 73 2.18 16.70 0.40
C LEU A 73 1.91 17.93 1.29
N ASP A 74 0.92 17.84 2.17
CA ASP A 74 0.57 18.90 3.12
C ASP A 74 1.53 19.00 4.32
N GLY A 75 2.49 18.07 4.43
CA GLY A 75 3.41 18.00 5.58
C GLY A 75 2.72 17.64 6.90
N ALA A 76 1.52 17.04 6.86
CA ALA A 76 0.72 16.68 8.01
C ALA A 76 1.25 15.39 8.69
N LEU A 77 2.44 15.47 9.30
CA LEU A 77 3.16 14.33 9.86
C LEU A 77 2.36 13.53 10.91
N TRP A 78 1.49 14.21 11.67
CA TRP A 78 0.64 13.58 12.68
C TRP A 78 -0.38 12.59 12.07
N LEU A 79 -0.77 12.78 10.81
CA LEU A 79 -1.65 11.88 10.08
C LEU A 79 -0.85 10.94 9.18
N HIS A 80 0.13 11.49 8.47
CA HIS A 80 0.96 10.75 7.53
C HIS A 80 1.75 9.62 8.21
N LEU A 81 2.43 9.88 9.34
CA LEU A 81 3.25 8.85 9.97
C LEU A 81 2.41 7.66 10.49
N PRO A 82 1.34 7.87 11.29
CA PRO A 82 0.55 6.74 11.78
C PRO A 82 -0.17 5.97 10.66
N LEU A 83 -0.75 6.67 9.68
CA LEU A 83 -1.46 6.04 8.57
C LEU A 83 -0.50 5.23 7.68
N GLY A 84 0.72 5.70 7.47
CA GLY A 84 1.76 4.97 6.75
C GLY A 84 2.16 3.68 7.45
N VAL A 85 2.40 3.73 8.76
CA VAL A 85 2.72 2.55 9.57
C VAL A 85 1.58 1.52 9.52
N LEU A 86 0.34 1.96 9.70
CA LEU A 86 -0.84 1.08 9.64
C LEU A 86 -0.99 0.43 8.26
N THR A 87 -0.75 1.18 7.18
CA THR A 87 -0.84 0.68 5.81
C THR A 87 0.22 -0.40 5.55
N VAL A 88 1.47 -0.16 5.95
CA VAL A 88 2.55 -1.16 5.81
C VAL A 88 2.27 -2.40 6.67
N ALA A 89 1.89 -2.22 7.93
CA ALA A 89 1.58 -3.33 8.84
C ALA A 89 0.39 -4.17 8.33
N GLY A 90 -0.66 -3.50 7.82
CA GLY A 90 -1.82 -4.15 7.22
C GLY A 90 -1.46 -4.97 5.98
N LEU A 91 -0.65 -4.41 5.07
CA LEU A 91 -0.17 -5.14 3.89
C LEU A 91 0.66 -6.36 4.26
N VAL A 92 1.62 -6.21 5.19
CA VAL A 92 2.45 -7.33 5.66
C VAL A 92 1.58 -8.42 6.28
N THR A 93 0.60 -8.03 7.09
CA THR A 93 -0.34 -8.97 7.73
C THR A 93 -1.17 -9.72 6.68
N LEU A 94 -1.70 -9.03 5.67
CA LEU A 94 -2.46 -9.64 4.56
C LEU A 94 -1.60 -10.62 3.77
N VAL A 95 -0.37 -10.23 3.43
CA VAL A 95 0.59 -11.08 2.71
C VAL A 95 0.93 -12.34 3.51
N VAL A 96 1.23 -12.19 4.80
CA VAL A 96 1.49 -13.32 5.70
C VAL A 96 0.25 -14.22 5.84
N ALA A 97 -0.94 -13.64 5.98
CA ALA A 97 -2.18 -14.38 6.08
C ALA A 97 -2.48 -15.18 4.80
N LEU A 98 -2.24 -14.60 3.62
CA LEU A 98 -2.39 -15.26 2.33
C LEU A 98 -1.39 -16.41 2.16
N TRP A 99 -0.12 -16.22 2.52
CA TRP A 99 0.90 -17.28 2.44
C TRP A 99 0.69 -18.42 3.43
N ARG A 100 0.04 -18.15 4.57
CA ARG A 100 -0.27 -19.16 5.60
C ARG A 100 -1.54 -19.95 5.30
N ARG A 101 -2.35 -19.57 4.31
CA ARG A 101 -3.49 -20.40 3.88
C ARG A 101 -2.95 -21.55 3.01
N PRO A 102 -3.14 -22.81 3.40
CA PRO A 102 -2.92 -23.92 2.48
C PRO A 102 -3.80 -23.70 1.25
N PRO A 103 -3.36 -24.11 0.04
CA PRO A 103 -4.28 -24.18 -1.08
C PRO A 103 -5.46 -25.04 -0.63
N GLU A 104 -6.68 -24.48 -0.68
CA GLU A 104 -7.87 -25.31 -0.57
C GLU A 104 -7.75 -26.32 -1.71
N VAL A 105 -7.43 -27.57 -1.37
CA VAL A 105 -7.63 -28.68 -2.29
C VAL A 105 -9.14 -28.70 -2.49
N VAL A 106 -9.57 -28.19 -3.64
CA VAL A 106 -10.94 -28.33 -4.10
C VAL A 106 -11.09 -29.79 -4.49
N ASP A 107 -11.36 -30.64 -3.49
CA ASP A 107 -11.83 -31.99 -3.72
C ASP A 107 -13.27 -31.87 -4.23
N ALA A 108 -13.41 -32.01 -5.55
CA ALA A 108 -14.67 -32.17 -6.28
C ALA A 108 -15.01 -33.66 -6.40
#